data_AF-A0A849IWH0-F1
#
_entry.id   AF-A0A849IWH0-F1
#
_cell.length_a   1.000
_cell.length_b   1.000
_cell.length_c   1.000
_cell.angle_alpha   90.00
_cell.angle_beta   90.00
_cell.angle_gamma   90.00
#
_symmetry.space_group_name_H-M   'P 1'
#
loop_
_entity.id
_entity.type
_entity.pdbx_description
1 polymer ?
#
loop_
_entity_poly.entity_id
_entity_poly.type
_entity_poly.pdbx_seq_one_letter_code
_entity_poly.pdbx_strand_id
1 'polypeptide(L)' 'PLVAQAEAAGVRLVAFGPQTVRAVMHLDVSEPDVEEAGRRLRSLFAA' A
#
# COMPACT_ATOMS: atom_id res chain seq x y z
N PRO A 1 1.07 12.51 4.41
CA PRO A 1 2.15 11.49 4.33
C PRO A 1 1.72 10.33 3.44
N LEU A 2 2.65 9.66 2.74
CA LEU A 2 2.31 8.55 1.84
C LEU A 2 1.49 7.45 2.55
N VAL A 3 1.83 7.11 3.79
CA VAL A 3 1.10 6.12 4.61
C VAL A 3 -0.38 6.50 4.80
N ALA A 4 -0.67 7.77 5.10
CA ALA A 4 -2.05 8.24 5.27
C ALA A 4 -2.84 8.26 3.95
N GLN A 5 -2.17 8.57 2.84
CA GLN A 5 -2.79 8.52 1.50
C GLN A 5 -3.10 7.08 1.09
N ALA A 6 -2.18 6.15 1.35
CA ALA A 6 -2.39 4.72 1.11
C ALA A 6 -3.54 4.17 1.95
N GLU A 7 -3.62 4.55 3.24
CA GLU A 7 -4.72 4.14 4.12
C GLU A 7 -6.08 4.66 3.62
N ALA A 8 -6.15 5.93 3.18
CA ALA A 8 -7.35 6.49 2.56
C ALA A 8 -7.73 5.77 1.25
N ALA A 9 -6.75 5.25 0.51
CA ALA A 9 -6.96 4.39 -0.66
C ALA A 9 -7.28 2.92 -0.29
N GLY A 10 -7.37 2.59 1.00
CA GLY A 10 -7.71 1.26 1.50
C GLY A 10 -6.54 0.28 1.55
N VAL A 11 -5.29 0.75 1.50
CA VAL A 11 -4.08 -0.08 1.60
C VAL A 11 -3.29 0.33 2.84
N ARG A 12 -3.10 -0.60 3.78
CA ARG A 12 -2.29 -0.35 4.99
C ARG A 12 -0.81 -0.54 4.70
N LEU A 13 -0.03 0.50 4.97
CA LEU A 13 1.43 0.50 4.92
C LEU A 13 1.99 0.99 6.25
N VAL A 14 3.22 0.58 6.57
CA VAL A 14 3.93 1.06 7.76
C VAL A 14 5.15 1.87 7.34
N ALA A 15 5.36 3.04 7.94
CA ALA A 15 6.60 3.79 7.74
C ALA A 15 7.79 3.00 8.31
N PHE A 16 8.84 2.83 7.53
CA PHE A 16 10.05 2.12 7.93
C PHE A 16 11.27 3.00 7.67
N GLY A 17 11.56 3.91 8.60
CA GLY A 17 12.59 4.92 8.42
C GLY A 17 12.11 6.12 7.58
N PRO A 18 13.04 7.00 7.15
CA PRO A 18 12.69 8.33 6.65
C PRO A 18 12.14 8.35 5.21
N GLN A 19 12.47 7.36 4.38
CA GLN A 19 12.12 7.35 2.96
C GLN A 19 11.54 6.01 2.48
N THR A 20 11.27 5.08 3.39
CA THR A 20 10.83 3.73 3.05
C THR A 20 9.52 3.42 3.74
N VAL A 21 8.67 2.68 3.04
CA VAL A 21 7.45 2.08 3.59
C VAL A 21 7.52 0.57 3.44
N ARG A 22 6.86 -0.15 4.34
CA ARG A 22 6.76 -1.60 4.31
C ARG A 22 5.30 -2.01 4.14
N ALA A 23 5.06 -2.88 3.16
CA ALA A 23 3.84 -3.66 3.06
C ALA A 23 4.08 -5.00 3.76
N VAL A 24 3.20 -5.35 4.70
CA VAL A 24 3.17 -6.67 5.33
C VAL A 24 1.77 -7.20 5.15
N MET A 25 1.66 -8.43 4.66
CA MET A 25 0.38 -9.08 4.41
C MET A 25 0.22 -10.33 5.28
N HIS A 26 -1.01 -10.67 5.56
CA HIS A 26 -1.35 -11.97 6.12
C HIS A 26 -1.09 -13.08 5.09
N LEU A 27 -0.91 -14.31 5.55
CA LEU A 27 -0.55 -15.45 4.69
C LEU A 27 -1.73 -15.97 3.84
N ASP A 28 -2.94 -15.50 4.12
CA ASP A 28 -4.19 -15.82 3.42
C ASP A 28 -4.53 -14.82 2.31
N VAL A 29 -3.68 -13.81 2.07
CA VAL A 29 -3.86 -12.86 0.98
C VAL A 29 -3.68 -13.53 -0.38
N SER A 30 -4.63 -13.30 -1.28
CA SER A 30 -4.63 -13.88 -2.62
C SER A 30 -3.92 -12.99 -3.65
N GLU A 31 -3.57 -13.56 -4.80
CA GLU A 31 -2.99 -12.79 -5.93
C GLU A 31 -3.90 -11.63 -6.39
N PRO A 32 -5.23 -11.81 -6.58
CA PRO A 32 -6.14 -10.70 -6.88
C PRO A 32 -6.13 -9.55 -5.86
N ASP A 33 -5.97 -9.85 -4.57
CA ASP A 33 -5.89 -8.83 -3.52
C ASP A 33 -4.62 -7.98 -3.67
N VAL A 34 -3.49 -8.62 -3.98
CA VAL A 34 -2.21 -7.95 -4.22
C VAL A 34 -2.30 -7.06 -5.46
N GLU A 35 -2.90 -7.54 -6.54
CA GLU A 35 -3.08 -6.74 -7.76
C GLU A 35 -3.95 -5.50 -7.50
N GLU A 36 -5.06 -5.66 -6.78
CA GLU A 36 -5.95 -4.56 -6.44
C GLU A 36 -5.27 -3.52 -5.54
N ALA A 37 -4.53 -3.96 -4.52
CA ALA A 37 -3.71 -3.09 -3.70
C ALA A 37 -2.66 -2.34 -4.54
N GLY A 38 -2.02 -3.03 -5.49
CA GLY A 38 -1.07 -2.43 -6.43
C GLY A 38 -1.70 -1.34 -7.31
N ARG A 39 -2.90 -1.57 -7.85
CA ARG A 39 -3.65 -0.57 -8.63
C ARG A 39 -3.95 0.68 -7.80
N ARG A 40 -4.41 0.50 -6.57
CA ARG A 40 -4.69 1.61 -5.64
C ARG A 40 -3.45 2.41 -5.32
N LEU A 41 -2.34 1.75 -4.99
CA LEU A 41 -1.07 2.40 -4.73
C LEU A 41 -0.54 3.17 -5.94
N ARG A 42 -0.63 2.60 -7.15
CA ARG A 42 -0.19 3.27 -8.39
C ARG A 42 -0.89 4.59 -8.63
N SER A 43 -2.18 4.68 -8.28
CA SER A 43 -2.96 5.92 -8.45
C SER A 43 -2.44 7.10 -7.61
N LEU A 44 -1.72 6.82 -6.52
CA LEU A 44 -1.14 7.84 -5.64
C LEU A 44 0.13 8.49 -6.22
N PHE A 45 0.77 7.86 -7.20
CA PHE A 45 2.01 8.32 -7.82
C PHE A 45 1.84 8.82 -9.26
N ALA A 46 0.64 8.66 -9.84
CA ALA A 46 0.35 9.09 -11.20
C ALA A 46 -0.09 10.58 -11.28
N ALA A 47 0.18 11.36 -10.24
CA ALA A 47 -0.10 12.80 -10.15
C ALA A 47 1.15 13.64 -10.46
#